data_AF-A0A972I722-F1
#
_entry.id   AF-A0A972I722-F1
#
_cell.length_a   1.000
_cell.length_b   1.000
_cell.length_c   1.000
_cell.angle_alpha   90.00
_cell.angle_beta   90.00
_cell.angle_gamma   90.00
#
_symmetry.space_group_name_H-M   'P 1'
#
loop_
_entity.id
_entity.type
_entity.pdbx_description
1 polymer ?
#
loop_
_entity_poly.entity_id
_entity_poly.type
_entity_poly.pdbx_seq_one_letter_code
_entity_poly.pdbx_strand_id
1 'polypeptide(L)'
;MLTRGKRLLAAFLGFFEVSIYITALSAVVGSLDNPWKILAYALGFCCGTLVGGYLEEKMAVGYTLVELVPKNHPHELVTALRDENFGVTVLEGEGRTGPRYILNIILRRKDLSRLRAVIDRVDPDSFYTILDARGTKGGYIMGVKKK
;
A
#
# COMPACT_ATOMS: atom_id res chain seq x y z
N MET A 1 10.37 -1.91 9.60
CA MET A 1 9.80 -0.67 10.15
C MET A 1 10.79 0.49 10.00
N LEU A 2 10.69 1.26 8.92
CA LEU A 2 11.38 2.55 8.78
C LEU A 2 10.39 3.45 8.06
N THR A 3 9.55 4.12 8.85
CA THR A 3 8.51 5.02 8.34
C THR A 3 9.16 6.12 7.51
N ARG A 4 8.99 6.05 6.19
CA ARG A 4 9.43 7.10 5.28
C ARG A 4 8.73 8.42 5.70
N GLY A 5 9.51 9.40 6.15
CA GLY A 5 9.05 10.77 6.41
C GLY A 5 8.58 11.12 7.82
N LYS A 6 8.30 10.16 8.72
CA LYS A 6 7.79 10.43 10.08
C LYS A 6 8.70 9.88 11.20
N ARG A 7 9.98 10.28 11.19
CA ARG A 7 11.04 9.76 12.08
C ARG A 7 10.68 9.80 13.58
N LEU A 8 10.03 10.87 14.05
CA LEU A 8 9.64 11.01 15.47
C LEU A 8 8.54 10.03 15.88
N LEU A 9 7.54 9.81 15.03
CA LEU A 9 6.48 8.84 15.29
C LEU A 9 7.03 7.41 15.29
N ALA A 10 7.94 7.08 14.38
CA ALA A 10 8.62 5.78 14.40
C ALA A 10 9.46 5.58 15.67
N ALA A 11 10.21 6.59 16.10
CA ALA A 11 11.01 6.50 17.32
C ALA A 11 10.13 6.28 18.55
N PHE A 12 9.02 7.00 18.65
CA PHE A 12 8.06 6.85 19.76
C PHE A 12 7.41 5.46 19.75
N LEU A 13 6.88 5.02 18.61
CA LEU A 13 6.28 3.69 18.49
C LEU A 13 7.30 2.57 18.81
N GLY A 14 8.53 2.69 18.31
CA GLY A 14 9.60 1.71 18.59
C GLY A 14 9.98 1.64 20.07
N PHE A 15 9.92 2.76 20.80
CA PHE A 15 10.16 2.76 22.25
C PHE A 15 9.12 1.92 23.01
N PHE A 16 7.83 2.07 22.68
CA PHE A 16 6.77 1.26 23.30
C PHE A 16 6.85 -0.20 22.87
N GLU A 17 7.13 -0.45 21.59
CA GLU A 17 7.29 -1.80 21.06
C GLU A 17 8.38 -2.59 21.80
N VAL A 18 9.57 -2.00 21.94
CA VAL A 18 10.69 -2.64 22.66
C VAL A 18 10.37 -2.82 24.15
N SER A 19 9.69 -1.85 24.78
CA SER A 19 9.30 -1.94 26.19
C SER A 19 8.36 -3.12 26.44
N ILE A 20 7.29 -3.24 25.64
CA ILE A 20 6.33 -4.34 25.72
C ILE A 20 7.02 -5.68 25.42
N TYR A 21 7.88 -5.72 24.41
CA TYR A 21 8.61 -6.92 24.01
C TYR A 21 9.51 -7.44 25.13
N ILE A 22 10.32 -6.59 25.76
CA ILE A 22 11.21 -6.97 26.86
C ILE A 22 10.41 -7.47 28.06
N THR A 23 9.31 -6.80 28.42
CA THR A 23 8.45 -7.23 29.53
C THR A 23 7.82 -8.61 29.26
N ALA A 24 7.27 -8.82 28.06
CA ALA A 24 6.68 -10.09 27.68
C ALA A 24 7.71 -11.23 27.62
N LEU A 25 8.89 -10.96 27.06
CA LEU A 25 9.97 -11.93 26.97
C LEU A 25 10.48 -12.34 28.36
N SER A 26 10.65 -11.38 29.28
CA SER A 26 11.08 -11.64 30.66
C SER A 26 10.11 -12.59 31.39
N ALA A 27 8.79 -12.45 31.17
CA ALA A 27 7.78 -13.31 31.77
C ALA A 27 7.83 -14.77 31.27
N VAL A 28 8.31 -15.00 30.05
CA VAL A 28 8.41 -16.34 29.44
C VAL A 28 9.72 -17.00 29.80
N VAL A 29 10.84 -16.27 29.72
CA VAL A 29 12.19 -16.78 30.02
C VAL A 29 12.30 -17.26 31.48
N GLY A 30 11.61 -16.59 32.41
CA GLY A 30 11.55 -17.02 33.80
C GLY A 30 10.70 -18.28 34.07
N SER A 31 10.10 -18.90 33.06
CA SER A 31 9.21 -20.07 33.24
C SER A 31 9.19 -20.97 32.00
N LEU A 32 10.38 -21.33 31.51
CA LEU A 32 10.57 -22.18 30.33
C LEU A 32 10.06 -23.61 30.53
N ASP A 33 9.89 -24.06 31.78
CA ASP A 33 9.37 -25.40 32.11
C ASP A 33 7.86 -25.56 31.86
N ASN A 34 7.13 -24.46 31.57
CA ASN A 34 5.69 -24.51 31.30
C ASN A 34 5.39 -24.28 29.80
N PRO A 35 5.09 -25.33 29.02
CA PRO A 35 4.84 -25.19 27.58
C PRO A 35 3.63 -24.31 27.25
N TRP A 36 2.67 -24.13 28.18
CA TRP A 36 1.51 -23.26 27.97
C TRP A 36 1.88 -21.78 27.92
N LYS A 37 2.90 -21.35 28.67
CA LYS A 37 3.39 -19.97 28.64
C LYS A 37 4.10 -19.65 27.33
N ILE A 38 4.89 -20.60 26.81
CA ILE A 38 5.54 -20.49 25.50
C ILE A 38 4.48 -20.37 24.40
N LEU A 39 3.44 -21.21 24.46
CA LEU A 39 2.34 -21.16 23.49
C LEU A 39 1.58 -19.82 23.54
N ALA A 40 1.26 -19.32 24.73
CA ALA A 40 0.59 -18.03 24.89
C ALA A 40 1.42 -16.87 24.32
N TYR A 41 2.74 -16.88 24.52
CA TYR A 41 3.64 -15.88 23.93
C TYR A 41 3.71 -15.99 22.41
N ALA A 42 3.85 -17.20 21.86
CA ALA A 42 3.88 -17.42 20.41
C ALA A 42 2.59 -16.96 19.72
N LEU A 43 1.43 -17.26 20.33
CA LEU A 43 0.13 -16.80 19.85
C LEU A 43 -0.02 -15.28 19.97
N GLY A 44 0.42 -14.69 21.09
CA GLY A 44 0.44 -13.24 21.29
C GLY A 44 1.30 -12.53 20.25
N PHE A 45 2.49 -13.05 19.96
CA PHE A 45 3.39 -12.52 18.93
C PHE A 45 2.79 -12.64 17.53
N CYS A 46 2.19 -13.79 17.21
CA CYS A 46 1.50 -14.01 15.93
C CYS A 46 0.35 -13.00 15.75
N CYS A 47 -0.56 -12.90 16.73
CA CYS A 47 -1.66 -11.95 16.71
C CYS A 47 -1.16 -10.50 16.63
N GLY A 48 -0.14 -10.15 17.42
CA GLY A 48 0.47 -8.82 17.40
C GLY A 48 1.07 -8.47 16.04
N THR A 49 1.71 -9.43 15.37
CA THR A 49 2.27 -9.25 14.03
C THR A 49 1.16 -9.05 12.99
N LEU A 50 0.09 -9.83 13.05
CA LEU A 50 -1.06 -9.68 12.14
C LEU A 50 -1.76 -8.33 12.32
N VAL A 51 -2.04 -7.95 13.57
CA VAL A 51 -2.67 -6.67 13.89
C VAL A 51 -1.75 -5.50 13.53
N GLY A 52 -0.45 -5.63 13.79
CA GLY A 52 0.57 -4.65 13.41
C GLY A 52 0.64 -4.45 11.90
N GLY A 53 0.64 -5.54 11.13
CA GLY A 53 0.58 -5.49 9.66
C GLY A 53 -0.68 -4.81 9.14
N TYR A 54 -1.85 -5.13 9.71
CA TYR A 54 -3.11 -4.47 9.36
C TYR A 54 -3.11 -2.96 9.69
N LEU A 55 -2.55 -2.58 10.84
CA LEU A 55 -2.35 -1.18 11.23
C LEU A 55 -1.39 -0.47 10.29
N GLU A 56 -0.29 -1.12 9.88
CA GLU A 56 0.65 -0.57 8.91
C GLU A 56 -0.01 -0.35 7.55
N GLU A 57 -0.81 -1.30 7.08
CA GLU A 57 -1.57 -1.17 5.82
C GLU A 57 -2.59 -0.02 5.89
N LYS A 58 -3.32 0.10 7.01
CA LYS A 58 -4.27 1.21 7.22
C LYS A 58 -3.57 2.56 7.38
N MET A 59 -2.39 2.57 7.98
CA MET A 59 -1.51 3.73 8.10
C MET A 59 -0.56 3.90 6.92
N ALA A 60 -0.77 3.21 5.79
CA ALA A 60 0.05 3.34 4.60
C ALA A 60 -0.09 4.74 3.99
N VAL A 61 0.55 5.71 4.65
CA VAL A 61 0.68 7.10 4.26
C VAL A 61 1.75 7.14 3.19
N GLY A 62 1.31 7.28 1.95
CA GLY A 62 2.22 7.34 0.81
C GLY A 62 1.46 7.43 -0.49
N TYR A 63 2.20 7.80 -1.52
CA TYR A 63 1.74 7.78 -2.90
C TYR A 63 2.35 6.59 -3.61
N THR A 64 1.60 6.02 -4.53
CA THR A 64 2.07 4.97 -5.42
C THR A 64 1.77 5.38 -6.84
N LEU A 65 2.67 5.03 -7.75
CA LEU A 65 2.47 5.11 -9.17
C LEU A 65 1.97 3.74 -9.64
N VAL A 66 0.84 3.72 -10.30
CA VAL A 66 0.34 2.55 -11.00
C VAL A 66 0.53 2.78 -12.49
N GLU A 67 1.31 1.91 -13.12
CA GLU A 67 1.45 1.84 -14.57
C GLU A 67 0.50 0.75 -15.08
N LEU A 68 -0.51 1.14 -15.83
CA LEU A 68 -1.57 0.26 -16.30
C LEU A 68 -1.52 0.17 -17.83
N VAL A 69 -1.45 -1.05 -18.35
CA VAL A 69 -1.43 -1.37 -19.78
C VAL A 69 -2.76 -2.04 -20.15
N PRO A 70 -3.74 -1.28 -20.68
CA PRO A 70 -5.00 -1.83 -21.15
C PRO A 70 -4.82 -2.77 -22.35
N LYS A 71 -5.70 -3.78 -22.45
CA LYS A 71 -5.67 -4.77 -23.52
C LYS A 71 -6.67 -4.47 -24.63
N ASN A 72 -7.90 -4.08 -24.27
CA ASN A 72 -9.03 -3.99 -25.21
C ASN A 72 -9.57 -2.57 -25.41
N HIS A 73 -9.81 -1.81 -24.32
CA HIS A 73 -10.55 -0.53 -24.38
C HIS A 73 -9.78 0.62 -23.70
N PRO A 74 -8.66 1.10 -24.26
CA PRO A 74 -7.81 2.11 -23.61
C PRO A 74 -8.54 3.42 -23.35
N HIS A 75 -9.36 3.90 -24.29
CA HIS A 75 -10.07 5.18 -24.14
C HIS A 75 -11.22 5.11 -23.13
N GLU A 76 -11.97 4.00 -23.10
CA GLU A 76 -13.06 3.80 -22.15
C GLU A 76 -12.52 3.72 -20.71
N LEU A 77 -11.41 2.98 -20.52
CA LEU A 77 -10.75 2.88 -19.23
C LEU A 77 -10.24 4.24 -18.73
N VAL A 78 -9.64 5.05 -19.63
CA VAL A 78 -9.21 6.42 -19.28
C VAL A 78 -10.39 7.28 -18.82
N THR A 79 -11.52 7.22 -19.53
CA THR A 79 -12.73 7.99 -19.17
C THR A 79 -13.28 7.54 -17.82
N ALA A 80 -13.47 6.23 -17.63
CA ALA A 80 -13.97 5.68 -16.37
C ALA A 80 -13.08 6.04 -15.17
N LEU A 81 -11.75 6.02 -15.34
CA LEU A 81 -10.81 6.44 -14.31
C LEU A 81 -10.88 7.93 -14.00
N ARG A 82 -11.07 8.78 -15.02
CA ARG A 82 -11.22 10.24 -14.85
C ARG A 82 -12.54 10.61 -14.17
N ASP A 83 -13.63 9.92 -14.50
CA ASP A 83 -14.95 10.10 -13.85
C ASP A 83 -14.88 9.74 -12.36
N GLU A 84 -14.07 8.74 -12.03
CA GLU A 84 -13.77 8.37 -10.64
C GLU A 84 -12.75 9.33 -9.97
N ASN A 85 -12.40 10.46 -10.59
CA ASN A 85 -11.44 11.47 -10.12
C ASN A 85 -9.98 10.99 -9.99
N PHE A 86 -9.56 9.99 -10.75
CA PHE A 86 -8.14 9.64 -10.84
C PHE A 86 -7.41 10.54 -11.84
N GLY A 87 -6.21 10.99 -11.47
CA GLY A 87 -5.30 11.67 -12.39
C GLY A 87 -4.63 10.63 -13.27
N VAL A 88 -4.97 10.63 -14.56
CA VAL A 88 -4.45 9.67 -15.54
C VAL A 88 -3.67 10.41 -16.62
N THR A 89 -2.38 10.07 -16.73
CA THR A 89 -1.52 10.47 -17.85
C THR A 89 -1.44 9.32 -18.85
N VAL A 90 -1.72 9.58 -20.11
CA VAL A 90 -1.65 8.59 -21.18
C VAL A 90 -0.31 8.73 -21.90
N LEU A 91 0.43 7.64 -22.00
CA LEU A 91 1.63 7.51 -22.79
C LEU A 91 1.37 6.54 -23.93
N GLU A 92 1.88 6.86 -25.11
CA GLU A 92 1.86 5.99 -26.28
C GLU A 92 3.22 5.31 -26.40
N GLY A 93 3.22 3.99 -26.57
CA GLY A 93 4.43 3.20 -26.70
C GLY A 93 4.22 2.01 -27.64
N GLU A 94 5.27 1.20 -27.81
CA GLU A 94 5.24 0.03 -28.66
C GLU A 94 5.65 -1.21 -27.85
N GLY A 95 4.82 -2.24 -27.91
CA GLY A 95 5.08 -3.54 -27.29
C GLY A 95 5.38 -4.61 -28.34
N ARG A 96 5.60 -5.84 -27.89
CA ARG A 96 5.83 -6.99 -28.78
C ARG A 96 4.74 -7.19 -29.85
N THR A 97 3.51 -6.79 -29.54
CA THR A 97 2.33 -6.99 -30.40
C THR A 97 1.89 -5.71 -31.12
N GLY A 98 2.75 -4.69 -31.17
CA GLY A 98 2.48 -3.40 -31.81
C GLY A 98 2.16 -2.28 -30.81
N PRO A 99 1.47 -1.20 -31.23
CA PRO A 99 1.25 -0.01 -30.41
C PRO A 99 0.41 -0.33 -29.17
N ARG A 100 0.81 0.25 -28.03
CA ARG A 100 0.17 0.09 -26.73
C ARG A 100 0.06 1.43 -26.01
N TYR A 101 -1.01 1.59 -25.24
CA TYR A 101 -1.16 2.70 -24.31
C TYR A 101 -0.65 2.29 -22.93
N ILE A 102 0.03 3.20 -22.26
CA ILE A 102 0.48 3.05 -20.88
C ILE A 102 -0.15 4.17 -20.08
N LEU A 103 -0.95 3.82 -19.09
CA LEU A 103 -1.68 4.73 -18.23
C LEU A 103 -0.92 4.88 -16.92
N ASN A 104 -0.38 6.08 -16.69
CA ASN A 104 0.33 6.41 -15.46
C ASN A 104 -0.63 7.10 -14.50
N ILE A 105 -0.84 6.47 -13.35
CA ILE A 105 -1.81 6.91 -12.34
C ILE A 105 -1.08 7.08 -11.01
N ILE A 106 -1.03 8.32 -10.51
CA ILE A 106 -0.48 8.60 -9.18
C ILE A 106 -1.65 8.72 -8.21
N LEU A 107 -1.70 7.82 -7.23
CA LEU A 107 -2.74 7.82 -6.20
C LEU A 107 -2.17 7.56 -4.81
N ARG A 108 -2.99 7.78 -3.79
CA ARG A 108 -2.63 7.37 -2.42
C ARG A 108 -2.76 5.87 -2.30
N ARG A 109 -1.87 5.23 -1.54
CA ARG A 109 -1.85 3.77 -1.39
C ARG A 109 -3.20 3.18 -0.93
N LYS A 110 -3.94 3.90 -0.07
CA LYS A 110 -5.31 3.54 0.35
C LYS A 110 -6.36 3.50 -0.75
N ASP A 111 -6.15 4.24 -1.85
CA ASP A 111 -7.10 4.35 -2.96
C ASP A 111 -6.87 3.24 -4.02
N LEU A 112 -5.87 2.37 -3.84
CA LEU A 112 -5.56 1.24 -4.73
C LEU A 112 -6.72 0.26 -4.87
N SER A 113 -7.43 -0.03 -3.77
CA SER A 113 -8.59 -0.93 -3.78
C SER A 113 -9.70 -0.41 -4.68
N ARG A 114 -9.96 0.90 -4.66
CA ARG A 114 -10.93 1.56 -5.54
C ARG A 114 -10.46 1.56 -6.99
N LEU A 115 -9.18 1.84 -7.24
CA LEU A 115 -8.62 1.75 -8.59
C LEU A 115 -8.83 0.35 -9.18
N ARG A 116 -8.50 -0.69 -8.40
CA ARG A 116 -8.64 -2.08 -8.83
C ARG A 116 -10.08 -2.46 -9.16
N ALA A 117 -11.05 -2.01 -8.34
CA ALA A 117 -12.47 -2.22 -8.61
C ALA A 117 -12.94 -1.60 -9.94
N VAL A 118 -12.38 -0.45 -10.33
CA VAL A 118 -12.69 0.19 -11.62
C VAL A 118 -12.07 -0.59 -12.78
N ILE A 119 -10.80 -1.02 -12.62
CA ILE A 119 -10.09 -1.82 -13.62
C ILE A 119 -10.82 -3.14 -13.87
N ASP A 120 -11.13 -3.89 -12.81
CA ASP A 120 -11.79 -5.20 -12.90
C ASP A 120 -13.18 -5.12 -13.56
N ARG A 121 -13.85 -3.97 -13.46
CA ARG A 121 -15.16 -3.73 -14.10
C ARG A 121 -15.06 -3.46 -15.60
N VAL A 122 -14.00 -2.78 -16.05
CA VAL A 122 -13.89 -2.27 -17.43
C VAL A 122 -12.97 -3.13 -18.29
N ASP A 123 -11.81 -3.54 -17.77
CA ASP A 123 -10.84 -4.38 -18.47
C ASP A 123 -10.13 -5.33 -17.48
N PRO A 124 -10.76 -6.47 -17.13
CA PRO A 124 -10.20 -7.44 -16.18
C PRO A 124 -8.93 -8.13 -16.68
N ASP A 125 -8.68 -8.10 -17.99
CA ASP A 125 -7.50 -8.66 -18.64
C ASP A 125 -6.31 -7.67 -18.69
N SER A 126 -6.47 -6.48 -18.12
CA SER A 126 -5.42 -5.45 -18.14
C SER A 126 -4.27 -5.80 -17.21
N PHE A 127 -3.06 -5.41 -17.62
CA PHE A 127 -1.85 -5.62 -16.83
C PHE A 127 -1.48 -4.33 -16.10
N TYR A 128 -1.17 -4.39 -14.81
CA TYR A 128 -0.70 -3.23 -14.08
C TYR A 128 0.48 -3.52 -13.15
N THR A 129 1.34 -2.53 -13.01
CA THR A 129 2.52 -2.54 -12.12
C THR A 129 2.35 -1.46 -11.06
N ILE A 130 2.62 -1.80 -9.80
CA ILE A 130 2.58 -0.87 -8.67
C ILE A 130 4.01 -0.50 -8.28
N LEU A 131 4.34 0.78 -8.37
CA LEU A 131 5.63 1.35 -7.98
C LEU A 131 5.45 2.29 -6.77
N ASP A 132 6.29 2.15 -5.75
CA ASP A 132 6.25 3.03 -4.58
C ASP A 132 6.90 4.39 -4.89
N ALA A 133 6.11 5.46 -4.87
CA ALA A 133 6.62 6.83 -5.06
C ALA A 133 7.20 7.37 -3.74
N ARG A 134 8.47 7.82 -3.76
CA ARG A 134 9.14 8.36 -2.56
C ARG A 134 8.72 9.80 -2.21
N GLY A 135 8.17 10.52 -3.17
CA GLY A 135 7.68 11.89 -3.00
C GLY A 135 7.03 12.39 -4.28
N THR A 136 6.00 13.22 -4.12
CA THR A 136 5.27 13.83 -5.23
C THR A 136 5.16 15.34 -4.96
N LYS A 137 5.41 16.16 -5.97
CA LYS A 137 5.24 17.62 -5.90
C LYS A 137 4.34 18.06 -7.07
N GLY A 138 3.15 18.57 -6.75
CA GLY A 138 2.14 18.92 -7.76
C GLY A 138 1.36 17.69 -8.29
N GLY A 139 0.65 17.88 -9.41
CA GLY A 139 -0.19 16.86 -10.06
C GLY A 139 -1.66 16.86 -9.58
N TYR A 140 -2.54 16.23 -10.37
CA TYR A 140 -3.93 15.98 -9.96
C TYR A 140 -4.00 14.68 -9.18
N ILE A 141 -3.95 14.79 -7.84
CA ILE A 141 -4.09 13.64 -6.95
C ILE A 141 -5.40 13.79 -6.19
N MET A 142 -6.25 12.78 -6.28
CA MET A 142 -7.55 12.78 -5.61
C MET A 142 -7.39 13.11 -4.12
N GLY A 143 -7.99 14.22 -3.68
CA GLY A 143 -7.95 14.69 -2.29
C GLY A 143 -6.90 15.76 -1.97
N VAL A 144 -6.09 16.23 -2.93
CA VAL A 144 -5.32 17.46 -2.78
C VAL A 144 -6.08 18.57 -3.50
N LYS A 145 -7.01 19.23 -2.79
CA LYS A 145 -7.57 20.51 -3.26
C LYS A 145 -6.40 21.47 -3.45
N LYS A 146 -6.22 21.94 -4.68
CA LYS A 146 -5.36 23.07 -5.03
C LYS A 146 -5.76 24.22 -4.09
N LYS A 147 -4.83 24.67 -3.25
CA LYS A 147 -4.91 25.99 -2.60
C LYS A 147 -4.00 26.93 -3.37
#